data_AF-A0A554KQI0-F1
#
_entry.id   AF-A0A554KQI0-F1
#
_cell.length_a   1.000
_cell.length_b   1.000
_cell.length_c   1.000
_cell.angle_alpha   90.00
_cell.angle_beta   90.00
_cell.angle_gamma   90.00
#
_symmetry.space_group_name_H-M   'P 1'
#
loop_
_entity.id
_entity.type
_entity.pdbx_description
1 polymer ?
#
loop_
_entity_poly.entity_id
_entity_poly.type
_entity_poly.pdbx_seq_one_letter_code
_entity_poly.pdbx_strand_id
1 'polypeptide(L)'
;MKDATYPKKAFALKLLCMGGNWLGTAAANDGSPKGTLIREIKEELSVKRPLGPVDDAELAQIFGHAVSTRTVDRKNVDPSEGDLDDLEAVKRAIIDSLFHLGDYIEFVPRIVFDRADPENKTGDVQGFASVWMAGLDDDVWAKLVRIQEKFGNLSSESISVITSLDEIVAKRLETGWSQDRILRDFFRRFGFPETDRFPLIPDVKATRMDESYTSYDEYMQHYSVVKHP
;
A
#
# COMPACT_ATOMS: atom_id res chain seq x y z
N MET A 1 -11.28 -8.78 10.47
CA MET A 1 -11.50 -10.23 10.60
C MET A 1 -10.93 -10.87 9.33
N LYS A 2 -9.91 -11.74 9.45
CA LYS A 2 -9.17 -12.32 8.32
C LYS A 2 -9.79 -13.67 7.96
N ASP A 3 -10.90 -13.67 7.23
CA ASP A 3 -11.54 -14.91 6.79
C ASP A 3 -10.71 -15.63 5.72
N ALA A 4 -10.79 -16.97 5.73
CA ALA A 4 -9.99 -17.92 4.95
C ALA A 4 -10.16 -17.81 3.41
N THR A 5 -11.01 -16.89 2.94
CA THR A 5 -11.32 -16.61 1.53
C THR A 5 -10.57 -15.40 0.97
N TYR A 6 -9.85 -14.64 1.80
CA TYR A 6 -9.03 -13.53 1.32
C TYR A 6 -7.81 -14.07 0.55
N PRO A 7 -7.45 -13.53 -0.63
CA PRO A 7 -6.43 -14.11 -1.52
C PRO A 7 -4.98 -13.91 -1.04
N LYS A 8 -4.74 -14.12 0.25
CA LYS A 8 -3.48 -13.88 0.94
C LYS A 8 -2.31 -14.50 0.18
N LYS A 9 -2.37 -15.77 -0.24
CA LYS A 9 -1.19 -16.42 -0.82
C LYS A 9 -0.68 -15.75 -2.10
N ALA A 10 -1.57 -15.25 -2.97
CA ALA A 10 -1.16 -14.60 -4.21
C ALA A 10 -0.50 -13.23 -4.00
N PHE A 11 -0.74 -12.57 -2.87
CA PHE A 11 -0.29 -11.21 -2.60
C PHE A 11 0.47 -11.04 -1.27
N ALA A 12 0.65 -12.10 -0.47
CA ALA A 12 1.20 -12.03 0.89
C ALA A 12 2.61 -11.46 0.92
N LEU A 13 3.41 -11.75 -0.10
CA LEU A 13 4.81 -11.36 -0.16
C LEU A 13 5.08 -10.22 -1.14
N LYS A 14 4.06 -9.40 -1.41
CA LYS A 14 4.14 -8.33 -2.40
C LYS A 14 4.02 -6.98 -1.71
N LEU A 15 4.64 -5.98 -2.32
CA LEU A 15 4.54 -4.60 -1.85
C LEU A 15 3.09 -4.12 -1.96
N LEU A 16 2.61 -3.48 -0.91
CA LEU A 16 1.32 -2.81 -0.91
C LEU A 16 1.54 -1.35 -0.55
N CYS A 17 0.96 -0.45 -1.34
CA CYS A 17 0.85 0.95 -0.96
C CYS A 17 -0.05 1.06 0.28
N MET A 18 0.28 2.03 1.15
CA MET A 18 -0.56 2.40 2.29
C MET A 18 -1.97 2.78 1.83
N GLY A 19 -2.97 2.30 2.55
CA GLY A 19 -4.36 2.51 2.21
C GLY A 19 -5.25 1.51 2.96
N GLY A 20 -6.56 1.66 2.78
CA GLY A 20 -7.53 0.87 3.53
C GLY A 20 -8.81 0.67 2.76
N ASN A 21 -9.61 -0.29 3.22
CA ASN A 21 -10.93 -0.52 2.66
C ASN A 21 -11.86 0.62 3.07
N TRP A 22 -12.36 1.37 2.10
CA TRP A 22 -13.38 2.39 2.33
C TRP A 22 -14.78 1.80 2.57
N LEU A 23 -14.98 0.50 2.35
CA LEU A 23 -16.23 -0.20 2.61
C LEU A 23 -16.11 -1.11 3.82
N GLY A 24 -16.94 -0.86 4.84
CA GLY A 24 -16.95 -1.62 6.09
C GLY A 24 -17.38 -0.75 7.28
N THR A 25 -17.58 -1.35 8.45
CA THR A 25 -18.03 -0.65 9.66
C THR A 25 -17.07 0.43 10.14
N ALA A 26 -15.76 0.24 9.95
CA ALA A 26 -14.74 1.23 10.29
C ALA A 26 -14.78 2.46 9.36
N ALA A 27 -14.93 2.22 8.05
CA ALA A 27 -14.95 3.26 7.03
C ALA A 27 -16.34 3.92 6.83
N ALA A 28 -17.40 3.37 7.43
CA ALA A 28 -18.72 3.99 7.45
C ALA A 28 -18.73 5.40 8.07
N ASN A 29 -17.72 5.72 8.90
CA ASN A 29 -17.52 7.05 9.48
C ASN A 29 -16.61 7.94 8.63
N ASP A 30 -15.90 7.38 7.64
CA ASP A 30 -15.03 8.12 6.74
C ASP A 30 -15.86 8.72 5.61
N GLY A 31 -16.10 10.03 5.64
CA GLY A 31 -16.99 10.71 4.69
C GLY A 31 -16.55 10.68 3.22
N SER A 32 -15.36 10.16 2.91
CA SER A 32 -14.84 9.98 1.55
C SER A 32 -13.66 9.01 1.51
N PRO A 33 -13.31 8.48 0.34
CA PRO A 33 -12.10 7.66 0.17
C PRO A 33 -10.80 8.35 0.61
N LYS A 34 -10.67 9.67 0.36
CA LYS A 34 -9.55 10.49 0.83
C LYS A 34 -9.53 10.53 2.36
N GLY A 35 -10.70 10.59 2.99
CA GLY A 35 -10.85 10.52 4.45
C GLY A 35 -10.29 9.22 5.02
N THR A 36 -10.60 8.08 4.39
CA THR A 36 -10.02 6.79 4.76
C THR A 36 -8.50 6.81 4.65
N LEU A 37 -7.93 7.24 3.53
CA LEU A 37 -6.46 7.31 3.41
C LEU A 37 -5.82 8.21 4.48
N ILE A 38 -6.42 9.35 4.80
CA ILE A 38 -5.92 10.25 5.85
C ILE A 38 -5.94 9.56 7.22
N ARG A 39 -7.00 8.79 7.51
CA ARG A 39 -7.09 8.00 8.75
C ARG A 39 -5.99 6.93 8.78
N GLU A 40 -5.84 6.14 7.71
CA GLU A 40 -4.81 5.09 7.62
C GLU A 40 -3.40 5.67 7.79
N ILE A 41 -3.07 6.81 7.16
CA ILE A 41 -1.77 7.48 7.36
C ILE A 41 -1.53 7.84 8.83
N LYS A 42 -2.57 8.26 9.55
CA LYS A 42 -2.44 8.63 10.97
C LYS A 42 -2.28 7.41 11.87
N GLU A 43 -2.98 6.32 11.57
CA GLU A 43 -3.06 5.09 12.37
C GLU A 43 -1.87 4.14 12.11
N GLU A 44 -1.56 3.90 10.83
CA GLU A 44 -0.52 2.96 10.42
C GLU A 44 0.87 3.56 10.67
N LEU A 45 1.15 4.78 10.18
CA LEU A 45 2.49 5.37 10.28
C LEU A 45 2.82 5.75 11.74
N SER A 46 3.50 4.87 12.45
CA SER A 46 3.68 4.98 13.90
C SER A 46 4.98 4.36 14.38
N VAL A 47 5.72 5.11 15.19
CA VAL A 47 6.84 4.58 15.99
C VAL A 47 6.36 3.97 17.31
N LYS A 48 5.07 4.11 17.66
CA LYS A 48 4.49 3.50 18.87
C LYS A 48 4.22 2.02 18.62
N ARG A 49 4.45 1.18 19.63
CA ARG A 49 4.30 -0.29 19.56
C ARG A 49 2.83 -0.70 19.34
N PRO A 50 2.49 -1.54 18.35
CA PRO A 50 1.29 -2.36 18.42
C PRO A 50 1.48 -3.48 19.45
N LEU A 51 0.38 -3.98 20.00
CA LEU A 51 0.32 -4.94 21.12
C LEU A 51 0.67 -6.40 20.75
N GLY A 52 1.39 -6.70 19.66
CA GLY A 52 1.63 -8.08 19.24
C GLY A 52 2.94 -8.33 18.48
N PRO A 53 3.49 -9.56 18.55
CA PRO A 53 4.70 -9.95 17.82
C PRO A 53 4.43 -10.05 16.30
N VAL A 54 5.37 -9.52 15.51
CA VAL A 54 5.46 -9.74 14.04
C VAL A 54 6.20 -11.06 13.80
N ASP A 55 5.80 -11.85 12.81
CA ASP A 55 6.39 -13.17 12.49
C ASP A 55 7.63 -13.02 11.58
N ASP A 56 8.81 -13.35 12.12
CA ASP A 56 10.10 -13.29 11.42
C ASP A 56 10.17 -14.18 10.17
N ALA A 57 9.35 -15.25 10.10
CA ALA A 57 9.31 -16.15 8.94
C ALA A 57 8.62 -15.52 7.73
N GLU A 58 7.64 -14.64 7.94
CA GLU A 58 6.95 -13.89 6.89
C GLU A 58 7.92 -12.88 6.26
N LEU A 59 8.74 -12.21 7.09
CA LEU A 59 9.76 -11.25 6.65
C LEU A 59 10.85 -11.85 5.76
N ALA A 60 11.38 -13.02 6.13
CA ALA A 60 12.44 -13.69 5.38
C ALA A 60 11.96 -14.17 3.98
N GLN A 61 10.67 -14.46 3.82
CA GLN A 61 10.09 -14.87 2.54
C GLN A 61 9.91 -13.72 1.55
N ILE A 62 9.67 -12.49 2.03
CA ILE A 62 9.50 -11.30 1.16
C ILE A 62 10.84 -10.80 0.64
N PHE A 63 11.86 -10.77 1.50
CA PHE A 63 13.11 -10.05 1.22
C PHE A 63 14.34 -10.95 1.05
N GLY A 64 14.23 -12.27 1.30
CA GLY A 64 15.35 -13.21 1.26
C GLY A 64 16.48 -12.90 2.28
N HIS A 65 17.61 -13.59 2.17
CA HIS A 65 18.84 -13.26 2.92
C HIS A 65 19.64 -12.09 2.30
N ALA A 66 19.10 -11.46 1.24
CA ALA A 66 19.75 -10.39 0.51
C ALA A 66 19.46 -9.04 1.18
N VAL A 67 20.37 -8.68 2.08
CA VAL A 67 20.55 -7.35 2.64
C VAL A 67 20.39 -6.25 1.58
N SER A 68 19.43 -5.34 1.77
CA SER A 68 19.80 -3.92 1.69
C SER A 68 19.29 -3.19 2.92
N THR A 69 20.23 -2.99 3.85
CA THR A 69 20.45 -1.76 4.65
C THR A 69 19.32 -1.10 5.46
N ARG A 70 18.05 -1.50 5.34
CA ARG A 70 16.92 -1.03 6.16
C ARG A 70 16.07 -2.22 6.58
N THR A 71 16.60 -2.96 7.55
CA THR A 71 15.95 -4.04 8.33
C THR A 71 14.49 -3.73 8.64
N VAL A 72 13.58 -4.69 8.40
CA VAL A 72 12.15 -4.58 8.75
C VAL A 72 11.81 -5.32 10.05
N ASP A 73 12.80 -5.58 10.88
CA ASP A 73 12.58 -5.81 12.31
C ASP A 73 12.39 -4.44 12.98
N ARG A 74 11.35 -4.28 13.80
CA ARG A 74 11.26 -3.11 14.68
C ARG A 74 12.47 -3.09 15.60
N LYS A 75 13.26 -2.03 15.54
CA LYS A 75 14.39 -1.84 16.44
C LYS A 75 13.85 -1.49 17.82
N ASN A 76 14.39 -2.13 18.87
CA ASN A 76 14.00 -1.85 20.25
C ASN A 76 14.61 -0.51 20.72
N VAL A 77 14.08 0.59 20.21
CA VAL A 77 14.50 1.97 20.48
C VAL A 77 13.29 2.77 20.89
N ASP A 78 13.35 3.41 22.06
CA ASP A 78 12.27 4.28 22.52
C ASP A 78 12.31 5.63 21.77
N PRO A 79 11.17 6.13 21.26
CA PRO A 79 11.12 7.39 20.55
C PRO A 79 11.28 8.58 21.51
N SER A 80 12.12 9.54 21.14
CA SER A 80 12.21 10.84 21.81
C SER A 80 11.06 11.76 21.37
N GLU A 81 10.83 12.86 22.09
CA GLU A 81 9.84 13.89 21.69
C GLU A 81 10.12 14.41 20.27
N GLY A 82 11.38 14.68 19.94
CA GLY A 82 11.76 15.12 18.59
C GLY A 82 11.46 14.09 17.49
N ASP A 83 11.53 12.79 17.79
CA ASP A 83 11.16 11.75 16.82
C ASP A 83 9.65 11.71 16.56
N LEU A 84 8.86 11.94 17.62
CA LEU A 84 7.41 12.04 17.51
C LEU A 84 7.00 13.30 16.73
N ASP A 85 7.65 14.43 17.00
CA ASP A 85 7.41 15.68 16.29
C ASP A 85 7.78 15.57 14.81
N ASP A 86 8.92 14.96 14.49
CA ASP A 86 9.32 14.73 13.09
C ASP A 86 8.36 13.77 12.37
N LEU A 87 7.88 12.72 13.05
CA LEU A 87 6.88 11.81 12.48
C LEU A 87 5.57 12.53 12.18
N GLU A 88 5.08 13.33 13.12
CA GLU A 88 3.84 14.10 12.92
C GLU A 88 4.01 15.19 11.85
N ALA A 89 5.20 15.78 11.72
CA ALA A 89 5.50 16.70 10.63
C ALA A 89 5.47 15.97 9.27
N VAL A 90 6.06 14.78 9.18
CA VAL A 90 6.02 13.95 7.96
C VAL A 90 4.58 13.58 7.59
N LYS A 91 3.77 13.11 8.55
CA LYS A 91 2.36 12.79 8.31
C LYS A 91 1.58 13.98 7.75
N ARG A 92 1.74 15.15 8.36
CA ARG A 92 1.08 16.38 7.89
C ARG A 92 1.51 16.74 6.48
N ALA A 93 2.81 16.71 6.20
CA ALA A 93 3.33 16.99 4.86
C ALA A 93 2.79 16.04 3.80
N ILE A 94 2.68 14.73 4.10
CA ILE A 94 2.03 13.75 3.22
C ILE A 94 0.58 14.15 2.99
N ILE A 95 -0.21 14.32 4.05
CA ILE A 95 -1.66 14.61 4.00
C ILE A 95 -1.95 15.90 3.22
N ASP A 96 -1.20 16.96 3.48
CA ASP A 96 -1.39 18.27 2.86
C ASP A 96 -1.02 18.25 1.37
N SER A 97 -0.13 17.35 0.97
CA SER A 97 0.35 17.20 -0.41
C SER A 97 -0.42 16.14 -1.23
N LEU A 98 -1.44 15.50 -0.63
CA LEU A 98 -2.25 14.47 -1.32
C LEU A 98 -3.03 15.08 -2.49
N PHE A 99 -2.68 14.65 -3.70
CA PHE A 99 -3.46 14.89 -4.90
C PHE A 99 -4.05 13.59 -5.43
N HIS A 100 -5.23 13.67 -6.04
CA HIS A 100 -5.89 12.51 -6.63
C HIS A 100 -5.23 12.17 -7.97
N LEU A 101 -4.69 10.96 -8.07
CA LEU A 101 -4.13 10.45 -9.31
C LEU A 101 -5.23 9.95 -10.25
N GLY A 102 -6.25 9.33 -9.68
CA GLY A 102 -7.40 8.81 -10.40
C GLY A 102 -7.99 7.58 -9.75
N ASP A 103 -9.06 7.10 -10.37
CA ASP A 103 -9.77 5.91 -9.96
C ASP A 103 -9.50 4.77 -10.94
N TYR A 104 -9.47 3.54 -10.42
CA TYR A 104 -9.07 2.36 -11.17
C TYR A 104 -10.01 1.20 -10.87
N ILE A 105 -10.39 0.50 -11.94
CA ILE A 105 -10.95 -0.85 -11.81
C ILE A 105 -9.80 -1.84 -11.95
N GLU A 106 -9.60 -2.61 -10.90
CA GLU A 106 -8.59 -3.66 -10.82
C GLU A 106 -9.24 -4.99 -11.15
N PHE A 107 -8.52 -5.83 -11.89
CA PHE A 107 -8.97 -7.17 -12.22
C PHE A 107 -7.84 -8.17 -12.00
N VAL A 108 -8.11 -9.15 -11.14
CA VAL A 108 -7.25 -10.28 -10.86
C VAL A 108 -7.97 -11.54 -11.32
N PRO A 109 -7.58 -12.13 -12.46
CA PRO A 109 -8.21 -13.35 -12.93
C PRO A 109 -7.86 -14.53 -12.01
N ARG A 110 -8.77 -15.49 -11.92
CA ARG A 110 -8.66 -16.71 -11.12
C ARG A 110 -7.31 -17.42 -11.29
N ILE A 111 -6.78 -17.43 -12.50
CA ILE A 111 -5.51 -18.09 -12.81
C ILE A 111 -4.32 -17.56 -11.98
N VAL A 112 -4.37 -16.30 -11.53
CA VAL A 112 -3.36 -15.73 -10.63
C VAL A 112 -3.44 -16.39 -9.26
N PHE A 113 -4.65 -16.64 -8.75
CA PHE A 113 -4.87 -17.32 -7.48
C PHE A 113 -4.55 -18.82 -7.58
N ASP A 114 -4.98 -19.49 -8.65
CA ASP A 114 -4.70 -20.92 -8.87
C ASP A 114 -3.19 -21.21 -8.94
N ARG A 115 -2.38 -20.28 -9.50
CA ARG A 115 -0.91 -20.40 -9.53
C ARG A 115 -0.28 -20.29 -8.14
N ALA A 116 -0.86 -19.48 -7.25
CA ALA A 116 -0.33 -19.24 -5.91
C ALA A 116 -0.86 -20.22 -4.86
N ASP A 117 -2.03 -20.82 -5.11
CA ASP A 117 -2.68 -21.76 -4.22
C ASP A 117 -3.35 -22.91 -5.00
N PRO A 118 -2.79 -24.13 -4.98
CA PRO A 118 -3.39 -25.29 -5.62
C PRO A 118 -4.80 -25.64 -5.12
N GLU A 119 -5.17 -25.20 -3.91
CA GLU A 119 -6.49 -25.42 -3.31
C GLU A 119 -7.44 -24.22 -3.46
N ASN A 120 -7.08 -23.25 -4.32
CA ASN A 120 -7.82 -22.02 -4.50
C ASN A 120 -9.31 -22.26 -4.83
N LYS A 121 -10.17 -21.54 -4.11
CA LYS A 121 -11.62 -21.48 -4.35
C LYS A 121 -12.08 -20.10 -4.83
N THR A 122 -11.20 -19.11 -4.80
CA THR A 122 -11.49 -17.74 -5.21
C THR A 122 -11.59 -17.67 -6.73
N GLY A 123 -12.70 -17.12 -7.23
CA GLY A 123 -12.91 -16.88 -8.66
C GLY A 123 -12.10 -15.69 -9.16
N ASP A 124 -12.54 -15.12 -10.27
CA ASP A 124 -12.06 -13.81 -10.70
C ASP A 124 -12.43 -12.76 -9.65
N VAL A 125 -11.51 -11.84 -9.36
CA VAL A 125 -11.74 -10.74 -8.42
C VAL A 125 -11.65 -9.42 -9.17
N GLN A 126 -12.66 -8.58 -8.95
CA GLN A 126 -12.66 -7.18 -9.36
C GLN A 126 -12.63 -6.30 -8.11
N GLY A 127 -11.78 -5.28 -8.16
CA GLY A 127 -11.62 -4.29 -7.11
C GLY A 127 -11.82 -2.90 -7.68
N PHE A 128 -12.27 -1.98 -6.84
CA PHE A 128 -12.24 -0.56 -7.14
C PHE A 128 -11.20 0.10 -6.24
N ALA A 129 -10.27 0.83 -6.84
CA ALA A 129 -9.22 1.53 -6.13
C ALA A 129 -9.26 3.02 -6.49
N SER A 130 -9.39 3.86 -5.48
CA SER A 130 -9.21 5.29 -5.62
C SER A 130 -7.83 5.66 -5.07
N VAL A 131 -7.04 6.39 -5.86
CA VAL A 131 -5.59 6.51 -5.62
C VAL A 131 -5.19 7.96 -5.47
N TRP A 132 -4.52 8.27 -4.36
CA TRP A 132 -3.85 9.54 -4.12
C TRP A 132 -2.35 9.34 -4.04
N MET A 133 -1.63 10.37 -4.45
CA MET A 133 -0.17 10.44 -4.36
C MET A 133 0.21 11.70 -3.61
N ALA A 134 1.34 11.68 -2.91
CA ALA A 134 1.92 12.84 -2.24
C ALA A 134 3.31 13.11 -2.82
N GLY A 135 3.53 14.32 -3.30
CA GLY A 135 4.87 14.81 -3.58
C GLY A 135 5.50 15.29 -2.28
N LEU A 136 6.67 14.76 -1.93
CA LEU A 136 7.41 15.16 -0.73
C LEU A 136 8.66 15.93 -1.16
N ASP A 137 8.99 16.99 -0.43
CA ASP A 137 10.27 17.66 -0.58
C ASP A 137 11.42 16.80 -0.01
N ASP A 138 12.65 17.16 -0.35
CA ASP A 138 13.85 16.42 0.03
C ASP A 138 14.02 16.32 1.55
N ASP A 139 13.63 17.38 2.29
CA ASP A 139 13.76 17.43 3.74
C ASP A 139 12.77 16.47 4.43
N VAL A 140 11.51 16.46 3.99
CA VAL A 140 10.47 15.54 4.48
C VAL A 140 10.83 14.10 4.11
N TRP A 141 11.30 13.86 2.89
CA TRP A 141 11.77 12.55 2.46
C TRP A 141 12.94 12.05 3.31
N ALA A 142 13.95 12.89 3.54
CA ALA A 142 15.11 12.56 4.37
C ALA A 142 14.71 12.26 5.82
N LYS A 143 13.76 13.02 6.40
CA LYS A 143 13.20 12.74 7.73
C LYS A 143 12.52 11.38 7.80
N LEU A 144 11.64 11.08 6.85
CA LEU A 144 10.91 9.83 6.76
C LEU A 144 11.89 8.64 6.66
N VAL A 145 12.90 8.75 5.80
CA VAL A 145 13.99 7.79 5.66
C VAL A 145 14.75 7.58 6.97
N ARG A 146 15.19 8.66 7.63
CA ARG A 146 15.95 8.59 8.89
C ARG A 146 15.13 7.93 10.00
N ILE A 147 13.83 8.22 10.07
CA ILE A 147 12.91 7.60 11.04
C ILE A 147 12.83 6.09 10.80
N GLN A 148 12.66 5.62 9.56
CA GLN A 148 12.66 4.18 9.27
C GLN A 148 14.02 3.53 9.56
N GLU A 149 15.13 4.20 9.28
CA GLU A 149 16.46 3.69 9.62
C GLU A 149 16.65 3.52 11.13
N LYS A 150 16.08 4.44 11.93
CA LYS A 150 16.19 4.41 13.39
C LYS A 150 15.28 3.36 14.04
N PHE A 151 14.03 3.25 13.59
CA PHE A 151 13.02 2.41 14.25
C PHE A 151 12.68 1.10 13.52
N GLY A 152 13.10 0.95 12.26
CA GLY A 152 12.72 -0.20 11.42
C GLY A 152 11.27 -0.03 10.93
N ASN A 153 10.44 -1.06 11.10
CA ASN A 153 9.05 -1.04 10.65
C ASN A 153 8.24 0.11 11.30
N LEU A 154 7.71 1.01 10.46
CA LEU A 154 6.92 2.17 10.85
C LEU A 154 5.40 1.93 10.79
N SER A 155 4.94 0.71 10.54
CA SER A 155 3.51 0.36 10.56
C SER A 155 3.14 -0.36 11.85
N SER A 156 1.99 -0.01 12.42
CA SER A 156 1.40 -0.67 13.59
C SER A 156 0.64 -1.97 13.22
N GLU A 157 0.30 -2.18 11.96
CA GLU A 157 -0.58 -3.27 11.53
C GLU A 157 0.07 -4.24 10.55
N SER A 158 1.14 -3.79 9.90
CA SER A 158 1.79 -4.48 8.80
C SER A 158 3.30 -4.28 8.84
N ILE A 159 3.99 -5.02 7.98
CA ILE A 159 5.39 -4.82 7.66
C ILE A 159 5.45 -3.66 6.64
N SER A 160 6.11 -2.56 6.99
CA SER A 160 6.26 -1.39 6.12
C SER A 160 7.69 -1.15 5.71
N VAL A 161 7.86 -0.65 4.49
CA VAL A 161 9.15 -0.28 3.93
C VAL A 161 9.00 0.94 3.02
N ILE A 162 9.78 1.99 3.28
CA ILE A 162 10.09 3.04 2.32
C ILE A 162 11.14 2.49 1.35
N THR A 163 10.80 2.47 0.07
CA THR A 163 11.67 2.01 -1.02
C THR A 163 11.62 3.00 -2.20
N SER A 164 12.37 2.72 -3.27
CA SER A 164 12.48 3.56 -4.47
C SER A 164 12.15 2.77 -5.73
N LEU A 165 11.83 3.47 -6.82
CA LEU A 165 11.61 2.86 -8.13
C LEU A 165 12.81 2.02 -8.59
N ASP A 166 14.02 2.55 -8.43
CA ASP A 166 15.26 1.85 -8.79
C ASP A 166 15.42 0.53 -8.01
N GLU A 167 15.13 0.55 -6.71
CA GLU A 167 15.21 -0.65 -5.88
C GLU A 167 14.16 -1.68 -6.27
N ILE A 168 12.91 -1.24 -6.49
CA ILE A 168 11.82 -2.10 -6.96
C ILE A 168 12.23 -2.82 -8.25
N VAL A 169 12.78 -2.07 -9.21
CA VAL A 169 13.20 -2.62 -10.50
C VAL A 169 14.40 -3.55 -10.35
N ALA A 170 15.44 -3.12 -9.63
CA ALA A 170 16.68 -3.89 -9.47
C ALA A 170 16.45 -5.23 -8.77
N LYS A 171 15.60 -5.25 -7.73
CA LYS A 171 15.26 -6.44 -6.96
C LYS A 171 14.05 -7.20 -7.50
N ARG A 172 13.38 -6.66 -8.52
CA ARG A 172 12.13 -7.21 -9.08
C ARG A 172 11.03 -7.40 -8.04
N LEU A 173 10.82 -6.41 -7.18
CA LEU A 173 9.77 -6.44 -6.15
C LEU A 173 8.39 -6.25 -6.78
N GLU A 174 7.55 -7.27 -6.73
CA GLU A 174 6.17 -7.19 -7.22
C GLU A 174 5.27 -6.48 -6.21
N THR A 175 4.25 -5.78 -6.70
CA THR A 175 3.21 -5.18 -5.87
C THR A 175 1.91 -5.97 -5.94
N GLY A 176 1.07 -5.89 -4.90
CA GLY A 176 -0.25 -6.52 -4.90
C GLY A 176 -1.27 -5.77 -5.76
N TRP A 177 -2.40 -6.44 -6.06
CA TRP A 177 -3.62 -5.82 -6.58
C TRP A 177 -3.41 -4.83 -7.74
N SER A 178 -2.59 -5.16 -8.74
CA SER A 178 -2.37 -4.29 -9.92
C SER A 178 -1.68 -2.93 -9.65
N GLN A 179 -1.27 -2.65 -8.41
CA GLN A 179 -0.65 -1.38 -8.00
C GLN A 179 0.60 -1.03 -8.83
N ASP A 180 1.32 -2.02 -9.33
CA ASP A 180 2.49 -1.84 -10.20
C ASP A 180 2.12 -1.07 -11.48
N ARG A 181 0.90 -1.25 -12.01
CA ARG A 181 0.44 -0.57 -13.23
C ARG A 181 0.08 0.88 -12.93
N ILE A 182 -0.51 1.11 -11.75
CA ILE A 182 -0.87 2.43 -11.25
C ILE A 182 0.40 3.24 -10.94
N LEU A 183 1.36 2.63 -10.23
CA LEU A 183 2.67 3.22 -9.98
C LEU A 183 3.43 3.46 -11.29
N ARG A 184 3.34 2.54 -12.26
CA ARG A 184 3.94 2.74 -13.58
C ARG A 184 3.36 3.95 -14.31
N ASP A 185 2.04 4.09 -14.30
CA ASP A 185 1.35 5.26 -14.88
C ASP A 185 1.78 6.55 -14.18
N PHE A 186 1.82 6.56 -12.85
CA PHE A 186 2.35 7.69 -12.07
C PHE A 186 3.78 8.05 -12.47
N PHE A 187 4.75 7.14 -12.30
CA PHE A 187 6.16 7.43 -12.58
C PHE A 187 6.40 7.84 -14.03
N ARG A 188 5.67 7.26 -14.99
CA ARG A 188 5.76 7.65 -16.40
C ARG A 188 5.31 9.10 -16.62
N ARG A 189 4.20 9.54 -15.99
CA ARG A 189 3.73 10.93 -16.09
C ARG A 189 4.71 11.96 -15.55
N PHE A 190 5.53 11.56 -14.58
CA PHE A 190 6.56 12.41 -13.99
C PHE A 190 7.96 12.21 -14.61
N GLY A 191 8.06 11.51 -15.74
CA GLY A 191 9.28 11.47 -16.54
C GLY A 191 10.35 10.47 -16.09
N PHE A 192 9.94 9.40 -15.40
CA PHE A 192 10.84 8.32 -14.95
C PHE A 192 10.77 7.11 -15.91
N PRO A 193 11.64 7.02 -16.94
CA PRO A 193 11.55 6.01 -18.00
C PRO A 193 11.86 4.58 -17.52
N GLU A 194 12.63 4.41 -16.45
CA GLU A 194 12.96 3.12 -15.85
C GLU A 194 11.72 2.34 -15.35
N THR A 195 10.58 3.03 -15.24
CA THR A 195 9.27 2.47 -14.94
C THR A 195 8.80 1.41 -15.95
N ASP A 196 9.34 1.40 -17.17
CA ASP A 196 9.02 0.34 -18.16
C ASP A 196 9.55 -1.03 -17.74
N ARG A 197 10.49 -1.07 -16.78
CA ARG A 197 11.07 -2.28 -16.22
C ARG A 197 10.37 -2.74 -14.93
N PHE A 198 9.29 -2.08 -14.51
CA PHE A 198 8.55 -2.46 -13.31
C PHE A 198 8.11 -3.93 -13.42
N PRO A 199 8.35 -4.77 -12.39
CA PRO A 199 7.91 -6.16 -12.41
C PRO A 199 6.38 -6.24 -12.37
N LEU A 200 5.80 -6.90 -13.36
CA LEU A 200 4.37 -7.02 -13.55
C LEU A 200 3.91 -8.45 -13.26
N ILE A 201 2.90 -8.63 -12.41
CA ILE A 201 2.22 -9.93 -12.27
C ILE A 201 1.46 -10.19 -13.58
N PRO A 202 1.72 -11.27 -14.32
CA PRO A 202 0.98 -11.55 -15.56
C PRO A 202 -0.53 -11.61 -15.34
N ASP A 203 -1.29 -11.29 -16.38
CA ASP A 203 -2.77 -11.37 -16.43
C ASP A 203 -3.55 -10.38 -15.54
N VAL A 204 -2.91 -9.79 -14.52
CA VAL A 204 -3.50 -8.72 -13.69
C VAL A 204 -3.65 -7.42 -14.50
N LYS A 205 -4.80 -6.76 -14.37
CA LYS A 205 -5.13 -5.53 -15.10
C LYS A 205 -5.55 -4.42 -14.13
N ALA A 206 -5.22 -3.19 -14.51
CA ALA A 206 -5.74 -1.96 -13.91
C ALA A 206 -6.24 -1.08 -15.06
N THR A 207 -7.49 -0.65 -15.00
CA THR A 207 -8.08 0.27 -15.97
C THR A 207 -8.39 1.57 -15.27
N ARG A 208 -7.75 2.66 -15.70
CA ARG A 208 -8.07 4.00 -15.19
C ARG A 208 -9.48 4.40 -15.65
N MET A 209 -10.23 5.00 -14.74
CA MET A 209 -11.56 5.53 -14.96
C MET A 209 -11.47 7.01 -15.31
N ASP A 210 -12.27 7.44 -16.28
CA ASP A 210 -12.31 8.84 -16.73
C ASP A 210 -13.12 9.74 -15.79
N GLU A 211 -14.10 9.16 -15.08
CA GLU A 211 -14.89 9.85 -14.06
C GLU A 211 -14.42 9.45 -12.66
N SER A 212 -14.33 10.45 -11.79
CA SER A 212 -13.99 10.26 -10.39
C SER A 212 -15.14 10.66 -9.50
N TYR A 213 -15.56 9.76 -8.62
CA TYR A 213 -16.69 10.01 -7.74
C TYR A 213 -16.19 10.38 -6.35
N THR A 214 -16.91 11.28 -5.70
CA THR A 214 -16.46 11.91 -4.44
C THR A 214 -17.20 11.36 -3.23
N SER A 215 -18.29 10.62 -3.44
CA SER A 215 -19.13 10.06 -2.38
C SER A 215 -19.53 8.60 -2.65
N TYR A 216 -19.83 7.86 -1.58
CA TYR A 216 -20.18 6.44 -1.66
C TYR A 216 -21.47 6.23 -2.47
N ASP A 217 -22.45 7.12 -2.31
CA ASP A 217 -23.71 7.04 -3.03
C ASP A 217 -23.52 7.18 -4.54
N GLU A 218 -22.60 8.04 -5.00
CA GLU A 218 -22.23 8.13 -6.41
C GLU A 218 -21.63 6.81 -6.90
N TYR A 219 -20.68 6.23 -6.16
CA TYR A 219 -20.11 4.93 -6.54
C TYR A 219 -21.15 3.81 -6.62
N MET A 220 -22.09 3.75 -5.67
CA MET A 220 -23.14 2.73 -5.64
C MET A 220 -24.20 2.91 -6.73
N GLN A 221 -24.39 4.13 -7.24
CA GLN A 221 -25.30 4.40 -8.36
C GLN A 221 -24.68 3.96 -9.69
N HIS A 222 -23.36 4.10 -9.84
CA HIS A 222 -22.66 3.82 -11.09
C HIS A 222 -22.13 2.38 -11.18
N TYR A 223 -21.80 1.75 -10.05
CA TYR A 223 -21.25 0.40 -10.01
C TYR A 223 -22.07 -0.53 -9.13
N SER A 224 -22.27 -1.76 -9.61
CA SER A 224 -22.76 -2.87 -8.79
C SER A 224 -21.64 -3.34 -7.85
N VAL A 225 -21.30 -2.51 -6.86
CA VAL A 225 -20.33 -2.88 -5.82
C VAL A 225 -21.01 -3.86 -4.87
N VAL A 226 -20.49 -5.09 -4.79
CA VAL A 226 -20.97 -6.07 -3.81
C VAL A 226 -20.62 -5.55 -2.43
N LYS A 227 -21.66 -5.28 -1.62
CA LYS A 227 -21.57 -4.61 -0.30
C LYS A 227 -20.85 -5.40 0.80
N HIS A 228 -20.19 -6.50 0.48
CA HIS A 228 -19.68 -7.46 1.46
C HIS A 228 -18.26 -7.93 1.12
N PRO A 229 -17.23 -7.53 1.91
CA PRO A 229 -15.97 -8.25 1.98
C PRO A 229 -16.13 -9.62 2.66
#